data_AF-A0A8U0HQ83-F1
#
_entry.id   AF-A0A8U0HQ83-F1
#
_cell.length_a   1.000
_cell.length_b   1.000
_cell.length_c   1.000
_cell.angle_alpha   90.00
_cell.angle_beta   90.00
_cell.angle_gamma   90.00
#
_symmetry.space_group_name_H-M   'P 1'
#
loop_
_entity.id
_entity.type
_entity.pdbx_description
1 polymer ?
#
loop_
_entity_poly.entity_id
_entity_poly.type
_entity_poly.pdbx_seq_one_letter_code
_entity_poly.pdbx_strand_id
1 'polypeptide(L)'
;MAEENRTADRGQLSLSVVEAGVGVVLILAVAMGFALGVSPPDDRAAQLDLYAEDAATVLAGEPPRHGGATRLSEVVRSSEAFERERAALRRRVARILPDNLMFRLRTPHGAVGFRKPAGVAVGSASVTTQFGDVTIWVWYA
;
A
#
# COMPACT_ATOMS: atom_id res chain seq x y z
N MET A 1 70.22 3.66 41.83
CA MET A 1 69.92 3.18 40.47
C MET A 1 68.46 2.78 40.49
N ALA A 2 67.64 3.57 39.80
CA ALA A 2 66.19 3.51 39.85
C ALA A 2 65.68 2.40 38.94
N GLU A 3 64.69 1.64 39.41
CA GLU A 3 63.71 1.06 38.49
C GLU A 3 62.33 1.19 39.11
N GLU A 4 61.70 2.29 38.74
CA GLU A 4 60.30 2.64 38.98
C GLU A 4 59.42 1.57 38.34
N ASN A 5 58.99 0.59 39.13
CA ASN A 5 58.06 -0.42 38.67
C ASN A 5 56.66 0.21 38.59
N ARG A 6 56.35 0.77 37.41
CA ARG A 6 55.03 1.30 37.07
C ARG A 6 53.98 0.21 37.25
N THR A 7 53.27 0.24 38.37
CA THR A 7 51.95 -0.36 38.49
C THR A 7 51.04 0.32 37.49
N ALA A 8 51.01 -0.23 36.28
CA ALA A 8 49.96 0.06 35.32
C ALA A 8 48.67 -0.48 35.91
N ASP A 9 47.98 0.40 36.63
CA ASP A 9 46.58 0.26 37.03
C ASP A 9 45.71 0.29 35.77
N ARG A 10 45.78 -0.80 34.99
CA ARG A 10 44.82 -1.10 33.94
C ARG A 10 44.01 -2.24 34.50
N GLY A 11 42.83 -1.92 35.04
CA GLY A 11 41.83 -2.90 35.42
C GLY A 11 41.50 -3.78 34.20
N GLN A 12 42.24 -4.88 34.05
CA GLN A 12 41.96 -5.91 33.08
C GLN A 12 40.72 -6.64 33.56
N LEU A 13 39.56 -6.13 33.17
CA LEU A 13 38.32 -6.88 33.26
C LEU A 13 38.57 -8.23 32.59
N SER A 14 38.25 -9.31 33.30
CA SER A 14 38.32 -10.65 32.73
C SER A 14 37.51 -10.64 31.43
N LEU A 15 38.10 -11.16 30.35
CA LEU A 15 37.49 -11.18 29.02
C LEU A 15 36.03 -11.68 29.05
N SER A 16 35.73 -12.65 29.92
CA SER A 16 34.39 -13.19 30.16
C SER A 16 33.38 -12.17 30.70
N VAL A 17 33.82 -11.21 31.53
CA VAL A 17 32.95 -10.13 32.03
C VAL A 17 32.59 -9.17 30.91
N VAL A 18 33.55 -8.88 30.02
CA VAL A 18 33.32 -8.03 28.84
C VAL A 18 32.36 -8.73 27.89
N GLU A 19 32.59 -10.01 27.59
CA GLU A 19 31.73 -10.82 26.72
C GLU A 19 30.29 -10.93 27.26
N ALA A 20 30.12 -11.20 28.55
CA ALA A 20 28.81 -11.23 29.20
C ALA A 20 28.12 -9.86 29.13
N GLY A 21 28.87 -8.77 29.36
CA GLY A 21 28.35 -7.41 29.22
C GLY A 21 27.85 -7.11 27.81
N VAL A 22 28.62 -7.49 26.78
CA VAL A 22 28.21 -7.34 25.37
C VAL A 22 26.98 -8.18 25.06
N GLY A 23 26.91 -9.42 25.55
CA GLY A 23 25.74 -10.28 25.37
C GLY A 23 24.46 -9.67 25.97
N VAL A 24 24.55 -9.13 27.19
CA VAL A 24 23.42 -8.47 27.86
C VAL A 24 22.96 -7.23 27.09
N VAL A 25 23.90 -6.39 26.65
CA VAL A 25 23.58 -5.19 25.85
C VAL A 25 22.93 -5.56 24.53
N LEU A 26 23.42 -6.61 23.86
CA LEU A 26 22.83 -7.10 22.61
C LEU A 26 21.39 -7.60 22.82
N ILE A 27 21.16 -8.41 23.86
CA ILE A 27 19.82 -8.91 24.21
C ILE A 27 18.89 -7.75 24.51
N LEU A 28 19.34 -6.76 25.28
CA LEU A 28 18.56 -5.58 25.61
C LEU A 28 18.23 -4.75 24.36
N ALA A 29 19.19 -4.56 23.44
CA ALA A 29 18.98 -3.85 22.19
C ALA A 29 17.93 -4.54 21.31
N VAL A 30 18.00 -5.87 21.20
CA VAL A 30 16.99 -6.67 20.48
C VAL A 30 15.62 -6.55 21.16
N ALA A 31 15.57 -6.71 22.48
CA ALA A 31 14.33 -6.59 23.25
C ALA A 31 13.71 -5.19 23.11
N MET A 32 14.52 -4.13 23.11
CA MET A 32 14.07 -2.76 22.86
C MET A 32 13.56 -2.58 21.42
N GLY A 33 14.16 -3.23 20.43
CA GLY A 33 13.63 -3.24 19.07
C GLY A 33 12.20 -3.80 18.99
N PHE A 34 11.91 -4.86 19.75
CA PHE A 34 10.55 -5.42 19.87
C PHE A 34 9.63 -4.58 20.77
N ALA A 35 10.14 -4.04 21.88
CA ALA A 35 9.34 -3.31 22.87
C ALA A 35 8.96 -1.90 22.41
N LEU A 36 9.87 -1.21 21.71
CA LEU A 36 9.60 0.10 21.12
C LEU A 36 8.82 -0.03 19.81
N GLY A 37 8.97 -1.16 19.12
CA GLY A 37 8.32 -1.44 17.86
C GLY A 37 8.79 -0.52 16.73
N VAL A 38 8.49 -0.93 15.50
CA VAL A 38 8.39 0.01 14.38
C VAL A 38 6.90 0.35 14.31
N SER A 39 6.51 1.62 14.27
CA SER A 39 5.13 1.95 13.93
C SER A 39 4.82 1.24 12.62
N PRO A 40 3.81 0.34 12.57
CA PRO A 40 3.43 -0.24 11.30
C PRO A 40 3.14 0.92 10.34
N PRO A 41 3.51 0.81 9.04
CA PRO A 41 3.02 1.76 8.06
C PRO A 41 1.50 1.84 8.23
N ASP A 42 0.90 3.01 8.02
CA ASP A 42 -0.52 3.26 8.26
C ASP A 42 -1.36 2.20 7.51
N ASP A 43 -1.63 1.05 8.17
CA ASP A 43 -1.91 -0.23 7.51
C ASP A 43 -3.20 -0.13 6.68
N ARG A 44 -4.07 0.79 7.08
CA ARG A 44 -5.31 1.10 6.39
C ARG A 44 -5.07 1.69 5.00
N ALA A 45 -4.10 2.57 4.83
CA ALA A 45 -3.81 3.15 3.51
C ALA A 45 -3.22 2.09 2.58
N ALA A 46 -2.27 1.31 3.07
CA ALA A 46 -1.69 0.19 2.31
C ALA A 46 -2.73 -0.86 1.94
N GLN A 47 -3.66 -1.18 2.85
CA GLN A 47 -4.75 -2.11 2.57
C GLN A 47 -5.75 -1.55 1.53
N LEU A 48 -6.05 -0.25 1.59
CA LEU A 48 -6.89 0.40 0.58
C LEU A 48 -6.23 0.37 -0.80
N ASP A 49 -4.91 0.55 -0.89
CA ASP A 49 -4.17 0.40 -2.15
C ASP A 49 -4.28 -1.03 -2.69
N LEU A 50 -4.15 -2.05 -1.84
CA LEU A 50 -4.36 -3.44 -2.25
C LEU A 50 -5.77 -3.69 -2.80
N TYR A 51 -6.81 -3.18 -2.13
CA TYR A 51 -8.17 -3.29 -2.65
C TYR A 51 -8.36 -2.57 -3.98
N ALA A 52 -7.71 -1.41 -4.17
CA ALA A 52 -7.75 -0.68 -5.43
C ALA A 52 -7.05 -1.47 -6.55
N GLU A 53 -5.89 -2.07 -6.26
CA GLU A 53 -5.07 -2.85 -7.19
C GLU A 53 -5.76 -4.14 -7.62
N ASP A 54 -6.38 -4.87 -6.68
CA ASP A 54 -7.16 -6.06 -6.96
C ASP A 54 -8.35 -5.74 -7.86
N ALA A 55 -9.08 -4.66 -7.56
CA ALA A 55 -10.19 -4.21 -8.39
C ALA A 55 -9.73 -3.79 -9.78
N ALA A 56 -8.62 -3.03 -9.88
CA ALA A 56 -8.00 -2.64 -11.14
C ALA A 56 -7.61 -3.86 -11.99
N THR A 57 -6.97 -4.85 -11.37
CA THR A 57 -6.57 -6.11 -12.00
C THR A 57 -7.76 -6.88 -12.56
N VAL A 58 -8.82 -7.05 -11.76
CA VAL A 58 -10.05 -7.73 -12.21
C VAL A 58 -10.70 -6.99 -13.38
N LEU A 59 -10.78 -5.66 -13.32
CA LEU A 59 -11.36 -4.85 -14.39
C LEU A 59 -10.51 -4.89 -15.67
N ALA A 60 -9.18 -4.89 -15.55
CA ALA A 60 -8.26 -4.97 -16.69
C ALA A 60 -8.38 -6.30 -17.44
N GLY A 61 -8.63 -7.41 -16.72
CA GLY A 61 -8.80 -8.74 -17.30
C GLY A 61 -10.18 -9.04 -17.86
N GLU A 62 -11.17 -8.15 -17.72
CA GLU A 62 -12.54 -8.44 -18.17
C GLU A 62 -12.68 -8.41 -19.70
N PRO A 63 -13.35 -9.42 -20.30
CA PRO A 63 -13.63 -9.40 -21.72
C PRO A 63 -14.62 -8.27 -22.06
N PRO A 64 -14.50 -7.65 -23.24
CA PRO A 64 -15.44 -6.62 -23.70
C PRO A 64 -16.84 -7.21 -23.90
N ARG A 65 -17.87 -6.34 -23.86
CA ARG A 65 -19.26 -6.76 -24.07
C ARG A 65 -19.73 -6.51 -25.49
N HIS A 66 -19.23 -5.45 -26.12
CA HIS A 66 -19.65 -5.04 -27.47
C HIS A 66 -18.46 -4.90 -28.44
N GLY A 67 -17.22 -4.86 -27.96
CA GLY A 67 -16.01 -4.96 -28.79
C GLY A 67 -14.78 -4.34 -28.15
N GLY A 68 -13.59 -4.68 -28.66
CA GLY A 68 -12.29 -4.22 -28.13
C GLY A 68 -11.43 -5.39 -27.65
N ALA A 69 -10.32 -5.07 -26.97
CA ALA A 69 -9.47 -6.10 -26.35
C ALA A 69 -9.94 -6.43 -24.92
N THR A 70 -10.38 -5.42 -24.18
CA THR A 70 -10.86 -5.54 -22.79
C THR A 70 -12.08 -4.63 -22.54
N ARG A 71 -12.84 -4.92 -21.49
CA ARG A 71 -13.99 -4.11 -21.10
C ARG A 71 -13.61 -2.66 -20.76
N LEU A 72 -12.47 -2.45 -20.09
CA LEU A 72 -11.97 -1.10 -19.84
C LEU A 72 -11.64 -0.36 -21.13
N SER A 73 -11.03 -1.04 -22.11
CA SER A 73 -10.75 -0.44 -23.43
C SER A 73 -12.04 -0.04 -24.16
N GLU A 74 -13.14 -0.78 -24.00
CA GLU A 74 -14.44 -0.41 -24.56
C GLU A 74 -14.98 0.88 -23.92
N VAL A 75 -14.94 0.95 -22.58
CA VAL A 75 -15.47 2.08 -21.79
C VAL A 75 -14.71 3.38 -22.07
N VAL A 76 -13.38 3.31 -22.23
CA VAL A 76 -12.54 4.50 -22.45
C VAL A 76 -12.38 4.89 -23.91
N ARG A 77 -13.01 4.17 -24.84
CA ARG A 77 -12.88 4.44 -26.28
C ARG A 77 -13.54 5.74 -26.72
N SER A 78 -14.69 6.07 -26.13
CA SER A 78 -15.44 7.29 -26.45
C SER A 78 -16.39 7.69 -25.31
N SER A 79 -16.86 8.93 -25.32
CA SER A 79 -17.85 9.42 -24.36
C SER A 79 -19.18 8.67 -24.46
N GLU A 80 -19.62 8.32 -25.66
CA GLU A 80 -20.85 7.57 -25.88
C GLU A 80 -20.74 6.12 -25.35
N ALA A 81 -19.59 5.47 -25.55
CA ALA A 81 -19.33 4.15 -24.98
C ALA A 81 -19.28 4.19 -23.45
N PHE A 82 -18.66 5.23 -22.88
CA PHE A 82 -18.65 5.46 -21.45
C PHE A 82 -20.07 5.60 -20.89
N GLU A 83 -20.91 6.47 -21.47
CA GLU A 83 -22.28 6.70 -20.97
C GLU A 83 -23.15 5.44 -21.06
N ARG A 84 -23.04 4.68 -22.16
CA ARG A 84 -23.74 3.40 -22.32
C ARG A 84 -23.36 2.37 -21.25
N GLU A 85 -22.06 2.22 -20.98
CA GLU A 85 -21.57 1.23 -20.02
C GLU A 85 -21.54 1.73 -18.56
N ARG A 86 -21.75 3.03 -18.32
CA ARG A 86 -21.56 3.70 -17.03
C ARG A 86 -22.23 2.97 -15.86
N ALA A 87 -23.49 2.60 -16.03
CA ALA A 87 -24.27 1.93 -15.00
C ALA A 87 -23.80 0.48 -14.78
N ALA A 88 -23.39 -0.22 -15.84
CA ALA A 88 -22.89 -1.58 -15.75
C ALA A 88 -21.51 -1.62 -15.07
N LEU A 89 -20.64 -0.65 -15.38
CA LEU A 89 -19.36 -0.45 -14.72
C LEU A 89 -19.55 -0.18 -13.23
N ARG A 90 -20.46 0.74 -12.85
CA ARG A 90 -20.76 1.02 -11.44
C ARG A 90 -21.13 -0.24 -10.66
N ARG A 91 -22.07 -1.01 -11.19
CA ARG A 91 -22.53 -2.26 -10.56
C ARG A 91 -21.43 -3.31 -10.50
N ARG A 92 -20.50 -3.31 -11.46
CA ARG A 92 -19.41 -4.27 -11.46
C ARG A 92 -18.39 -3.95 -10.38
N VAL A 93 -17.93 -2.70 -10.29
CA VAL A 93 -17.00 -2.27 -9.23
C VAL A 93 -17.59 -2.52 -7.84
N ALA A 94 -18.87 -2.19 -7.64
CA ALA A 94 -19.58 -2.43 -6.39
C ALA A 94 -19.72 -3.93 -6.01
N ARG A 95 -19.51 -4.87 -6.95
CA ARG A 95 -19.50 -6.31 -6.66
C ARG A 95 -18.10 -6.88 -6.45
N ILE A 96 -17.07 -6.16 -6.90
CA ILE A 96 -15.67 -6.59 -6.74
C ILE A 96 -15.15 -6.12 -5.39
N LEU A 97 -15.50 -4.90 -5.00
CA LEU A 97 -15.10 -4.32 -3.73
C LEU A 97 -15.95 -4.87 -2.57
N PRO A 98 -15.35 -5.05 -1.37
CA PRO A 98 -16.08 -5.26 -0.14
C PRO A 98 -17.15 -4.19 0.14
N ASP A 99 -18.24 -4.57 0.79
CA ASP A 99 -19.42 -3.72 1.03
C ASP A 99 -19.14 -2.50 1.92
N ASN A 100 -18.06 -2.53 2.72
CA ASN A 100 -17.64 -1.43 3.59
C ASN A 100 -16.80 -0.36 2.85
N LEU A 101 -16.58 -0.52 1.55
CA LEU A 101 -15.81 0.42 0.74
C LEU A 101 -16.69 1.27 -0.17
N MET A 102 -16.37 2.56 -0.17
CA MET A 102 -16.77 3.51 -1.19
C MET A 102 -15.70 3.57 -2.29
N PHE A 103 -16.10 3.95 -3.50
CA PHE A 103 -15.16 4.11 -4.61
C PHE A 103 -15.49 5.28 -5.52
N ARG A 104 -14.47 5.71 -6.25
CA ARG A 104 -14.59 6.56 -7.44
C ARG A 104 -13.70 6.00 -8.54
N LEU A 105 -14.27 5.79 -9.71
CA LEU A 105 -13.54 5.43 -10.92
C LEU A 105 -13.60 6.60 -11.89
N ARG A 106 -12.45 7.06 -12.37
CA ARG A 106 -12.33 8.12 -13.40
C ARG A 106 -11.76 7.53 -14.67
N THR A 107 -12.34 7.96 -15.78
CA THR A 107 -11.87 7.74 -17.14
C THR A 107 -11.60 9.10 -17.80
N PRO A 108 -11.03 9.13 -19.02
CA PRO A 108 -10.91 10.37 -19.78
C PRO A 108 -12.25 11.03 -20.11
N HIS A 109 -13.34 10.24 -20.12
CA HIS A 109 -14.66 10.69 -20.55
C HIS A 109 -15.64 10.95 -19.41
N GLY A 110 -15.31 10.58 -18.17
CA GLY A 110 -16.18 10.82 -17.03
C GLY A 110 -15.77 10.09 -15.77
N ALA A 111 -16.70 10.04 -14.81
CA ALA A 111 -16.48 9.34 -13.55
C ALA A 111 -17.72 8.58 -13.08
N VAL A 112 -17.46 7.51 -12.33
CA VAL A 112 -18.44 6.59 -11.75
C VAL A 112 -18.17 6.43 -10.26
N GLY A 113 -19.23 6.29 -9.46
CA GLY A 113 -19.12 6.14 -8.01
C GLY A 113 -19.35 7.45 -7.28
N PHE A 114 -18.76 7.58 -6.10
CA PHE A 114 -18.99 8.65 -5.15
C PHE A 114 -17.99 9.80 -5.35
N ARG A 115 -18.31 10.98 -4.80
CA ARG A 115 -17.34 12.08 -4.75
C ARG A 115 -16.23 11.69 -3.76
N LYS A 116 -14.97 11.92 -4.13
CA LYS A 116 -13.82 11.65 -3.26
C LYS A 116 -13.93 12.53 -2.00
N PRO A 117 -13.85 11.96 -0.79
CA PRO A 117 -13.87 12.72 0.45
C PRO A 117 -12.57 13.52 0.64
N ALA A 118 -12.63 14.59 1.44
CA ALA A 118 -11.47 15.33 1.88
C ALA A 118 -11.02 14.82 3.27
N GLY A 119 -9.71 14.70 3.50
CA GLY A 119 -9.16 14.38 4.81
C GLY A 119 -9.29 12.92 5.28
N VAL A 120 -9.69 11.99 4.40
CA VAL A 120 -9.78 10.55 4.69
C VAL A 120 -8.69 9.81 3.93
N ALA A 121 -8.16 8.73 4.52
CA ALA A 121 -7.26 7.81 3.82
C ALA A 121 -7.95 7.22 2.59
N VAL A 122 -7.27 7.26 1.44
CA VAL A 122 -7.79 6.79 0.16
C VAL A 122 -6.69 5.97 -0.49
N GLY A 123 -7.02 4.74 -0.87
CA GLY A 123 -6.16 3.93 -1.72
C GLY A 123 -6.45 4.18 -3.20
N SER A 124 -5.48 3.94 -4.07
CA SER A 124 -5.66 4.16 -5.51
C SER A 124 -4.83 3.24 -6.40
N ALA A 125 -5.40 2.90 -7.55
CA ALA A 125 -4.73 2.16 -8.61
C ALA A 125 -5.09 2.74 -9.97
N SER A 126 -4.18 2.63 -10.94
CA SER A 126 -4.40 3.08 -12.31
C SER A 126 -4.10 1.98 -13.33
N VAL A 127 -4.99 1.80 -14.29
CA VAL A 127 -4.81 0.92 -15.44
C VAL A 127 -4.66 1.78 -16.69
N THR A 128 -3.52 1.69 -17.35
CA THR A 128 -3.32 2.30 -18.67
C THR A 128 -3.91 1.39 -19.74
N THR A 129 -4.81 1.95 -20.54
CA THR A 129 -5.40 1.27 -21.71
C THR A 129 -4.94 1.94 -22.99
N GLN A 130 -5.22 1.32 -24.14
CA GLN A 130 -4.90 1.90 -25.45
C GLN A 130 -5.59 3.25 -25.73
N PHE A 131 -6.67 3.60 -25.01
CA PHE A 131 -7.42 4.85 -25.22
C PHE A 131 -7.35 5.82 -24.03
N GLY A 132 -6.50 5.52 -23.04
CA GLY A 132 -6.25 6.37 -21.88
C GLY A 132 -6.30 5.65 -20.55
N ASP A 133 -6.08 6.41 -19.48
CA ASP A 133 -5.94 5.87 -18.14
C ASP A 133 -7.29 5.76 -17.42
N VAL A 134 -7.44 4.68 -16.67
CA VAL A 134 -8.55 4.47 -15.73
C VAL A 134 -7.98 4.46 -14.33
N THR A 135 -8.36 5.42 -13.50
CA THR A 135 -7.95 5.47 -12.10
C THR A 135 -9.13 5.13 -11.19
N ILE A 136 -8.91 4.21 -10.27
CA ILE A 136 -9.85 3.91 -9.18
C ILE A 136 -9.29 4.42 -7.87
N TRP A 137 -10.13 5.08 -7.08
CA TRP A 137 -9.90 5.45 -5.69
C TRP A 137 -10.88 4.69 -4.82
N VAL A 138 -10.42 4.20 -3.67
CA VAL A 138 -11.25 3.48 -2.69
C VAL A 138 -11.00 4.02 -1.29
N TRP A 139 -12.04 4.04 -0.47
CA TRP A 139 -11.98 4.47 0.93
C TRP A 139 -13.09 3.79 1.72
N TYR A 140 -12.94 3.74 3.04
CA TYR A 140 -13.99 3.22 3.93
C TYR A 140 -15.22 4.14 3.92
N ALA A 141 -16.41 3.54 3.96
CA ALA A 141 -17.70 4.24 3.99
C ALA A 141 -17.91 5.11 5.24
#